data_AF-A0A6I4U427-F1
#
_entry.id   AF-A0A6I4U427-F1
#
_cell.length_a   1.000
_cell.length_b   1.000
_cell.length_c   1.000
_cell.angle_alpha   90.00
_cell.angle_beta   90.00
_cell.angle_gamma   90.00
#
_symmetry.space_group_name_H-M   'P 1'
#
loop_
_entity.id
_entity.type
_entity.pdbx_description
1 polymer ?
#
loop_
_entity_poly.entity_id
_entity_poly.type
_entity_poly.pdbx_seq_one_letter_code
_entity_poly.pdbx_strand_id
1 'polypeptide(L)'
;MEKTIEDLQREMEAAANALDFEEARRLRDQINLLRGGADAAGAEQADTSGLIRQRPGAMGLGTSRQRPVPPPDWKPPPKPDLKTSGKSGRKRK
;
A
#
# COMPACT_ATOMS: atom_id res chain seq x y z
N MET A 1 -33.36 9.78 -4.03
CA MET A 1 -33.08 9.28 -5.40
C MET A 1 -31.73 8.62 -5.32
N GLU A 2 -31.63 7.33 -5.61
CA GLU A 2 -30.33 6.65 -5.66
C GLU A 2 -29.57 7.18 -6.88
N LYS A 3 -28.49 7.93 -6.64
CA LYS A 3 -27.57 8.31 -7.71
C LYS A 3 -26.85 7.06 -8.17
N THR A 4 -26.91 6.79 -9.46
CA THR A 4 -26.19 5.64 -10.03
C THR A 4 -24.69 5.93 -10.09
N ILE A 5 -23.87 4.89 -10.25
CA ILE A 5 -22.42 5.04 -10.42
C ILE A 5 -22.09 5.94 -11.63
N GLU A 6 -22.90 5.88 -12.69
CA GLU A 6 -22.75 6.68 -13.90
C GLU A 6 -22.99 8.17 -13.62
N ASP A 7 -23.95 8.50 -12.75
CA ASP A 7 -24.21 9.88 -12.34
C ASP A 7 -23.04 10.45 -11.53
N LEU A 8 -22.49 9.66 -10.60
CA LEU A 8 -21.32 10.05 -9.82
C LEU A 8 -20.08 10.24 -10.71
N GLN A 9 -19.91 9.43 -11.76
CA GLN A 9 -18.83 9.60 -12.72
C GLN A 9 -18.96 10.93 -13.48
N ARG A 10 -20.16 11.28 -13.91
CA ARG A 10 -20.45 12.53 -14.60
C ARG A 10 -20.18 13.76 -13.71
N GLU A 11 -20.61 13.69 -12.45
CA GLU A 11 -20.35 14.73 -11.46
C GLU A 11 -18.84 14.87 -11.18
N MET A 12 -18.10 13.75 -11.11
CA MET A 12 -16.65 13.75 -10.90
C MET A 12 -15.92 14.41 -12.07
N GLU A 13 -16.32 14.11 -13.32
CA GLU A 13 -15.74 14.74 -14.51
C GLU A 13 -16.05 16.24 -14.57
N ALA A 14 -17.27 16.65 -14.19
CA ALA A 14 -17.64 18.06 -14.10
C ALA A 14 -16.79 18.80 -13.05
N ALA A 15 -16.58 18.22 -11.87
CA ALA A 15 -15.71 18.77 -10.84
C ALA A 15 -14.25 18.88 -11.31
N ALA A 16 -13.73 17.85 -11.99
CA ALA A 16 -12.37 17.87 -12.54
C ALA A 16 -12.19 18.97 -13.61
N ASN A 17 -13.20 19.17 -14.47
CA ASN A 17 -13.20 20.25 -15.46
C ASN A 17 -13.27 21.64 -14.82
N ALA A 18 -13.93 21.76 -13.67
CA ALA A 18 -13.96 22.97 -12.85
C ALA A 18 -12.71 23.16 -11.99
N LEU A 19 -11.71 22.28 -12.10
CA LEU A 19 -10.48 22.24 -11.28
C LEU A 19 -10.73 22.01 -9.78
N ASP A 20 -11.91 21.51 -9.41
CA ASP A 20 -12.23 21.12 -8.04
C ASP A 20 -11.83 19.66 -7.79
N PHE A 21 -10.53 19.47 -7.53
CA PHE A 21 -9.96 18.15 -7.32
C PHE A 21 -10.32 17.52 -5.97
N GLU A 22 -10.70 18.33 -4.98
CA GLU A 22 -11.15 17.81 -3.68
C GLU A 22 -12.52 17.15 -3.85
N GLU A 23 -13.43 17.80 -4.57
CA GLU A 23 -14.74 17.22 -4.84
C GLU A 23 -14.65 16.02 -5.79
N ALA A 24 -13.81 16.10 -6.84
CA ALA A 24 -13.55 14.95 -7.71
C ALA A 24 -12.95 13.76 -6.93
N ARG A 25 -12.11 14.02 -5.92
CA ARG A 25 -11.57 12.97 -5.05
C ARG A 25 -12.66 12.32 -4.20
N ARG A 26 -13.55 13.10 -3.57
CA ARG A 26 -14.66 12.56 -2.77
C ARG A 26 -15.58 11.67 -3.60
N LEU A 27 -15.98 12.13 -4.79
CA LEU A 27 -16.81 11.36 -5.71
C LEU A 27 -16.13 10.06 -6.15
N ARG A 28 -14.83 10.11 -6.41
CA ARG A 28 -14.04 8.91 -6.72
C ARG A 28 -14.03 7.90 -5.57
N ASP A 29 -13.83 8.37 -4.35
CA ASP A 29 -13.80 7.53 -3.16
C ASP A 29 -15.18 6.88 -2.91
N GLN A 30 -16.27 7.64 -3.08
CA GLN A 30 -17.64 7.14 -3.03
C GLN A 30 -17.91 6.05 -4.09
N ILE A 31 -17.47 6.26 -5.34
CA ILE A 31 -17.58 5.25 -6.41
C ILE A 31 -16.82 3.97 -6.04
N ASN A 32 -15.64 4.07 -5.42
CA ASN A 32 -14.88 2.90 -5.01
C ASN A 32 -15.57 2.11 -3.91
N LEU A 33 -16.23 2.79 -2.96
CA LEU A 33 -17.00 2.14 -1.89
C LEU A 33 -18.21 1.40 -2.45
N LEU A 34 -18.96 2.04 -3.34
CA LEU A 34 -20.11 1.41 -4.03
C LEU A 34 -19.66 0.19 -4.84
N ARG A 35 -18.55 0.28 -5.58
CA ARG A 35 -17.96 -0.86 -6.31
C ARG A 35 -17.46 -1.97 -5.37
N GLY A 36 -17.09 -1.64 -4.15
CA GLY A 36 -16.70 -2.59 -3.10
C GLY A 36 -17.88 -3.29 -2.41
N GLY A 37 -19.11 -2.99 -2.80
CA GLY A 37 -20.33 -3.58 -2.23
C GLY A 37 -20.83 -2.87 -0.97
N ALA A 38 -20.42 -1.62 -0.74
CA ALA A 38 -21.00 -0.80 0.33
C ALA A 38 -22.40 -0.29 -0.07
N ASP A 39 -23.31 -0.25 0.90
CA ASP A 39 -24.62 0.38 0.71
C ASP A 39 -24.47 1.88 0.44
N ALA A 40 -25.36 2.45 -0.38
CA ALA A 40 -25.25 3.85 -0.81
C ALA A 40 -25.20 4.86 0.34
N ALA A 41 -25.96 4.61 1.41
CA ALA A 41 -25.93 5.43 2.62
C ALA A 41 -24.61 5.29 3.40
N GLY A 42 -24.00 4.11 3.39
CA GLY A 42 -22.70 3.86 4.00
C GLY A 42 -21.56 4.51 3.20
N ALA A 43 -21.69 4.59 1.88
CA ALA A 43 -20.69 5.21 1.01
C ALA A 43 -20.63 6.74 1.16
N GLU A 44 -21.76 7.41 1.45
CA GLU A 44 -21.78 8.86 1.73
C GLU A 44 -21.19 9.24 3.10
N GLN A 45 -21.35 8.38 4.10
CA GLN A 45 -20.92 8.66 5.48
C GLN A 45 -19.53 8.13 5.80
N ALA A 46 -18.94 7.31 4.93
CA ALA A 46 -17.64 6.73 5.15
C ALA A 46 -16.53 7.78 5.12
N ASP A 47 -15.79 7.88 6.22
CA ASP A 47 -14.57 8.67 6.27
C ASP A 47 -13.44 7.94 5.53
N THR A 48 -13.05 8.47 4.37
CA THR A 48 -11.97 7.93 3.54
C THR A 48 -10.62 8.58 3.79
N SER A 49 -10.52 9.49 4.76
CA SER A 49 -9.31 10.28 5.05
C SER A 49 -8.08 9.43 5.43
N GLY A 50 -8.27 8.18 5.88
CA GLY A 50 -7.22 7.23 6.23
C GLY A 50 -6.97 6.10 5.23
N LEU A 51 -7.71 6.02 4.13
CA LEU A 51 -7.60 4.93 3.15
C LEU A 51 -6.40 5.14 2.23
N ILE A 52 -5.25 4.59 2.63
CA ILE A 52 -4.04 4.59 1.81
C ILE A 52 -4.08 3.36 0.91
N ARG A 53 -3.88 3.57 -0.40
CA ARG A 53 -3.71 2.46 -1.35
C ARG A 53 -2.56 1.56 -0.92
N GLN A 54 -2.83 0.27 -0.83
CA GLN A 54 -1.81 -0.73 -0.57
C GLN A 54 -0.77 -0.72 -1.70
N ARG A 55 0.51 -0.61 -1.34
CA ARG A 55 1.62 -0.62 -2.31
C ARG A 55 1.99 -2.06 -2.68
N PRO A 56 2.15 -2.39 -3.98
CA PRO A 56 2.68 -3.68 -4.40
C PRO A 56 4.04 -3.93 -3.72
N GLY A 57 4.22 -5.09 -3.10
CA GLY A 57 5.43 -5.45 -2.35
C GLY A 57 5.32 -5.35 -0.82
N ALA A 58 4.31 -4.65 -0.28
CA ALA A 58 3.98 -4.68 1.15
C ALA A 58 3.16 -5.93 1.56
N MET A 59 2.77 -6.76 0.57
CA MET A 59 1.87 -7.91 0.73
C MET A 59 2.55 -9.24 0.33
N GLY A 60 3.89 -9.26 0.27
CA GLY A 60 4.63 -10.49 0.00
C GLY A 60 4.61 -11.41 1.23
N LEU A 61 4.42 -12.72 1.02
CA LEU A 61 4.63 -13.76 2.03
C LEU A 61 6.01 -13.53 2.70
N GLY A 62 6.05 -13.03 3.95
CA GLY A 62 7.29 -12.66 4.65
C GLY A 62 7.48 -11.17 4.98
N THR A 63 6.54 -10.29 4.62
CA THR A 63 6.54 -8.87 5.03
C THR A 63 6.12 -8.66 6.49
N SER A 64 5.36 -9.60 7.07
CA SER A 64 5.08 -9.68 8.52
C SER A 64 6.06 -10.62 9.24
N ARG A 65 7.37 -10.45 9.03
CA ARG A 65 8.36 -11.12 9.87
C ARG A 65 8.60 -10.28 11.11
N GLN A 66 8.11 -10.74 12.27
CA GLN A 66 8.52 -10.19 13.55
C GLN A 66 10.05 -10.35 13.67
N ARG A 67 10.79 -9.25 13.68
CA ARG A 67 12.23 -9.28 14.00
C ARG A 67 12.34 -9.36 15.52
N PRO A 68 12.89 -10.44 16.10
CA PRO A 68 13.19 -10.46 17.52
C PRO A 68 14.18 -9.32 17.81
N VAL A 69 13.85 -8.48 18.80
CA VAL A 69 14.76 -7.43 19.28
C VAL A 69 15.76 -8.12 20.22
N PRO A 70 17.06 -8.17 19.88
CA PRO A 70 18.05 -8.75 20.77
C PRO A 70 18.19 -7.88 22.03
N PRO A 71 18.52 -8.47 23.20
CA PRO A 71 18.90 -7.70 24.39
C PRO A 71 20.08 -6.75 24.11
N PRO A 72 20.21 -5.62 24.84
CA PRO A 72 21.25 -4.61 24.58
C PRO A 72 22.68 -5.15 24.49
N ASP A 73 23.03 -6.15 25.30
CA ASP A 73 24.37 -6.72 25.40
C ASP A 73 24.60 -8.00 24.57
N TRP A 74 23.65 -8.35 23.70
CA TRP A 74 23.78 -9.55 22.87
C TRP A 74 24.81 -9.37 21.76
N LYS A 75 25.87 -10.21 21.77
CA LYS A 75 26.87 -10.26 20.71
C LYS A 75 26.66 -11.52 19.86
N PRO A 76 26.55 -11.40 18.52
CA PRO A 76 26.45 -12.56 17.65
C PRO A 76 27.73 -13.41 17.73
N PRO A 77 27.62 -14.75 17.62
CA PRO A 77 28.80 -15.62 17.57
C PRO A 77 29.65 -15.30 16.33
N PRO A 78 30.97 -15.57 16.39
CA PRO A 78 31.84 -15.40 15.23
C PRO A 78 31.38 -16.30 14.08
N LYS A 79 31.58 -15.83 12.85
CA LYS A 79 31.25 -16.60 11.65
C LYS A 79 32.03 -17.93 11.68
N PRO A 80 31.39 -19.08 11.40
CA PRO A 80 32.10 -20.34 11.31
C PRO A 80 33.18 -20.26 10.23
N ASP A 81 34.26 -21.02 10.43
CA ASP A 81 35.35 -21.06 9.49
C ASP A 81 34.85 -21.48 8.10
N LEU A 82 35.31 -20.77 7.08
CA LEU A 82 34.99 -21.10 5.70
C LEU A 82 35.73 -22.38 5.35
N LYS A 83 35.02 -23.50 5.22
CA LYS A 83 35.56 -24.78 4.70
C LYS A 83 36.06 -24.71 3.23
N THR A 84 36.16 -23.51 2.68
CA THR A 84 36.56 -23.17 1.31
C THR A 84 37.74 -22.19 1.30
N SER A 85 38.63 -22.26 2.29
CA SER A 85 39.91 -21.53 2.27
C SER A 85 40.90 -22.25 1.34
N GLY A 86 40.99 -21.83 0.07
CA GLY A 86 41.96 -22.42 -0.85
C GLY A 86 41.98 -21.94 -2.30
N LYS A 87 41.02 -21.09 -2.72
CA LYS A 87 41.05 -20.51 -4.08
C LYS A 87 41.24 -19.00 -3.99
N SER A 88 42.45 -18.58 -3.62
CA SER A 88 42.91 -17.22 -3.89
C SER A 88 42.82 -16.99 -5.39
N GLY A 89 41.92 -16.08 -5.80
CA GLY A 89 41.76 -15.67 -7.18
C GLY A 89 43.10 -15.20 -7.73
N ARG A 90 43.56 -15.89 -8.78
CA ARG A 90 44.73 -15.59 -9.60
C ARG A 90 44.80 -14.08 -9.89
N LYS A 91 45.88 -13.41 -9.46
CA LYS A 91 46.21 -12.03 -9.87
C LYS A 91 46.10 -11.94 -11.39
N ARG A 92 45.17 -11.12 -11.90
CA ARG A 92 45.19 -10.68 -13.30
C ARG A 92 46.27 -9.60 -13.42
N LYS A 93 47.22 -9.81 -14.33
CA LYS A 93 48.06 -8.78 -14.92
C LYS A 93 47.58 -8.58 -16.35
#